data_AF-A0A963ES88-F1
#
_entry.id   AF-A0A963ES88-F1
#
_cell.length_a   1.000
_cell.length_b   1.000
_cell.length_c   1.000
_cell.angle_alpha   90.00
_cell.angle_beta   90.00
_cell.angle_gamma   90.00
#
_symmetry.space_group_name_H-M   'P 1'
#
loop_
_entity.id
_entity.type
_entity.pdbx_description
1 polymer ?
#
loop_
_entity_poly.entity_id
_entity_poly.type
_entity_poly.pdbx_seq_one_letter_code
_entity_poly.pdbx_strand_id
1 'polypeptide(L)' 'MAHTGRRTASTWIVMLVASWLVQACSQQQVYDAVQQNRQLECQKLPGTQYEECMKQYSEPYKEYERERQELLREEADNG' A
#
# COMPACT_ATOMS: atom_id res chain seq x y z
N MET A 1 -2.82 31.83 37.36
CA MET A 1 -3.08 30.52 36.71
C MET A 1 -2.38 30.52 35.36
N ALA A 2 -1.22 29.87 35.23
CA ALA A 2 -0.45 29.84 33.99
C ALA A 2 0.17 28.45 33.77
N HIS A 3 -0.66 27.46 33.42
CA HIS A 3 -0.20 26.11 33.08
C HIS A 3 -0.93 25.55 31.84
N THR A 4 -0.95 26.31 30.74
CA THR A 4 -1.62 25.81 29.51
C THR A 4 -0.87 26.14 28.20
N GLY A 5 0.44 26.40 28.26
CA GLY A 5 1.28 26.56 27.06
C GLY A 5 2.21 25.38 26.75
N ARG A 6 2.58 24.58 27.76
CA ARG A 6 3.60 23.53 27.63
C ARG A 6 3.05 22.17 27.18
N ARG A 7 1.77 21.90 27.48
CA ARG A 7 1.11 20.61 27.23
C ARG A 7 0.70 20.46 25.77
N THR A 8 0.24 21.54 25.14
CA THR A 8 -0.14 21.57 23.72
C THR A 8 1.09 21.31 22.86
N ALA A 9 2.17 22.09 23.01
CA ALA A 9 3.40 21.93 22.24
C ALA A 9 3.94 20.49 22.24
N SER A 10 3.88 19.79 23.38
CA SER A 10 4.28 18.38 23.49
C SER A 10 3.37 17.42 22.70
N THR A 11 2.05 17.61 22.73
CA THR A 11 1.11 16.80 21.92
C THR A 11 1.27 17.04 20.41
N TRP A 12 1.55 18.27 19.98
CA TRP A 12 1.82 18.59 18.58
C TRP A 12 3.11 17.92 18.10
N ILE A 13 4.16 17.89 18.93
CA ILE A 13 5.40 17.16 18.62
C ILE A 13 5.14 15.67 18.45
N VAL A 14 4.35 15.04 19.34
CA VAL A 14 4.00 13.62 19.22
C VAL A 14 3.18 13.36 17.94
N MET A 15 2.21 14.21 17.61
CA MET A 15 1.43 14.09 16.37
C MET A 15 2.30 14.25 15.11
N LEU A 16 3.22 15.21 15.12
CA LEU A 16 4.18 15.41 14.03
C LEU A 16 5.05 14.18 13.86
N VAL A 17 5.68 13.68 14.92
CA VAL A 17 6.53 12.47 14.88
C VAL A 17 5.76 11.25 14.39
N ALA A 18 4.51 11.06 14.83
CA ALA A 18 3.66 9.96 14.37
C ALA A 18 3.37 10.02 12.85
N SER A 19 3.24 11.22 12.28
CA SER A 19 3.03 11.39 10.84
C SER A 19 4.23 10.96 9.98
N TRP A 20 5.46 10.99 10.52
CA TRP A 20 6.63 10.50 9.80
C TRP A 20 6.73 8.97 9.82
N LEU A 21 6.15 8.31 10.84
CA LEU A 21 6.18 6.85 10.97
C LEU A 21 5.34 6.14 9.90
N VAL A 22 4.27 6.77 9.39
CA VAL A 22 3.45 6.20 8.30
C VAL A 22 4.14 6.25 6.93
N GLN A 23 5.22 7.04 6.77
CA GLN A 23 6.04 7.03 5.55
C GLN A 23 7.01 5.84 5.49
N ALA A 24 7.13 5.05 6.56
CA ALA A 24 8.04 3.90 6.62
C ALA A 24 7.49 2.64 5.93
N CYS A 25 6.20 2.61 5.56
CA CYS A 25 5.63 1.51 4.79
C CYS A 25 6.02 1.65 3.31
N SER A 26 6.86 0.74 2.81
CA SER A 26 7.15 0.66 1.38
C SER A 26 5.91 0.26 0.60
N GLN A 27 5.70 0.85 -0.58
CA GLN A 27 4.61 0.50 -1.49
C GLN A 27 4.64 -1.00 -1.86
N GLN A 28 5.84 -1.56 -2.00
CA GLN A 28 6.02 -3.00 -2.23
C GLN A 28 5.49 -3.84 -1.06
N GLN A 29 5.77 -3.46 0.19
CA GLN A 29 5.29 -4.24 1.35
C GLN A 29 3.78 -4.26 1.43
N VAL A 30 3.12 -3.14 1.15
CA VAL A 30 1.66 -3.05 1.15
C VAL A 30 1.09 -3.90 0.02
N TYR A 31 1.65 -3.79 -1.18
CA TYR A 31 1.25 -4.60 -2.33
C TYR A 31 1.38 -6.09 -2.04
N ASP A 32 2.56 -6.53 -1.59
CA ASP A 32 2.85 -7.94 -1.30
C ASP A 32 1.90 -8.49 -0.23
N ALA A 33 1.60 -7.72 0.81
CA ALA A 33 0.66 -8.13 1.86
C ALA A 33 -0.77 -8.32 1.33
N VAL A 34 -1.25 -7.40 0.49
CA VAL A 34 -2.56 -7.52 -0.16
C VAL A 34 -2.57 -8.73 -1.09
N GLN A 35 -1.54 -8.92 -1.89
CA GLN A 35 -1.49 -9.98 -2.88
C GLN A 35 -1.41 -11.37 -2.23
N GLN A 36 -0.61 -11.50 -1.17
CA GLN A 36 -0.58 -12.72 -0.35
C GLN A 36 -1.94 -13.03 0.27
N ASN A 37 -2.65 -12.01 0.77
CA ASN A 37 -4.01 -12.21 1.29
C ASN A 37 -4.96 -12.74 0.21
N ARG A 38 -4.92 -12.19 -1.01
CA ARG A 38 -5.73 -12.66 -2.13
C ARG A 38 -5.37 -14.09 -2.55
N GLN A 39 -4.10 -14.44 -2.59
CA GLN A 39 -3.64 -15.80 -2.86
C GLN A 39 -4.14 -16.80 -1.80
N LEU A 40 -4.18 -16.41 -0.53
CA LEU A 40 -4.77 -17.23 0.54
C LEU A 40 -6.28 -17.44 0.35
N GLU A 41 -7.00 -16.43 -0.13
CA GLU A 41 -8.41 -16.59 -0.51
C GLU A 41 -8.56 -17.54 -1.71
N CYS A 42 -7.67 -17.48 -2.70
CA CYS A 42 -7.69 -18.40 -3.84
C CYS A 42 -7.58 -19.86 -3.40
N GLN A 43 -6.79 -20.18 -2.36
CA GLN A 43 -6.63 -21.54 -1.84
C GLN A 43 -7.93 -22.17 -1.33
N LYS A 44 -8.97 -21.36 -1.07
CA LYS A 44 -10.29 -21.86 -0.67
C LYS A 44 -11.16 -22.29 -1.86
N LEU A 45 -10.76 -21.94 -3.08
CA LEU A 45 -11.50 -22.26 -4.31
C LEU A 45 -11.09 -23.64 -4.85
N PRO A 46 -12.03 -24.41 -5.44
CA PRO A 46 -11.71 -25.69 -6.07
C PRO A 46 -11.44 -25.57 -7.58
N GLY A 47 -10.56 -26.44 -8.08
CA GLY A 47 -10.41 -26.72 -9.52
C GLY A 47 -9.96 -25.51 -10.34
N THR A 48 -10.62 -25.26 -11.47
CA THR A 48 -10.27 -24.18 -12.40
C THR A 48 -10.34 -22.79 -11.77
N GLN A 49 -11.26 -22.59 -10.81
CA GLN A 49 -11.40 -21.32 -10.10
C GLN A 49 -10.17 -20.99 -9.26
N TYR A 50 -9.49 -22.00 -8.72
CA TYR A 50 -8.21 -21.81 -8.03
C TYR A 50 -7.15 -21.29 -9.01
N GLU A 51 -7.03 -21.93 -10.18
CA GLU A 51 -6.00 -21.60 -11.18
C GLU A 51 -6.19 -20.18 -11.75
N GLU A 52 -7.43 -19.83 -12.09
CA GLU A 52 -7.79 -18.50 -12.59
C GLU A 52 -7.54 -17.41 -11.54
N CYS A 53 -7.97 -17.65 -10.30
CA CYS A 53 -7.72 -16.73 -9.18
C CYS A 53 -6.23 -16.56 -8.91
N MET A 54 -5.47 -17.66 -8.85
CA MET A 54 -4.05 -17.60 -8.55
C MET A 54 -3.28 -16.85 -9.65
N LYS A 55 -3.65 -17.06 -10.93
CA LYS A 55 -3.08 -16.32 -12.06
C LYS A 55 -3.33 -14.81 -11.95
N GLN A 56 -4.52 -14.40 -11.50
CA GLN A 56 -4.85 -12.98 -11.32
C GLN A 56 -4.01 -12.30 -10.24
N TYR A 57 -3.68 -13.03 -9.17
CA TYR A 57 -2.96 -12.47 -8.02
C TYR A 57 -1.49 -12.92 -7.95
N SER A 58 -0.91 -13.43 -9.04
CA SER A 58 0.50 -13.85 -9.09
C SER A 58 1.45 -12.79 -9.67
N GLU A 59 0.94 -11.61 -10.03
CA GLU A 59 1.75 -10.56 -10.64
C GLU A 59 2.81 -10.01 -9.65
N PRO A 60 4.11 -10.04 -10.00
CA PRO A 60 5.17 -9.52 -9.15
C PRO A 60 5.14 -7.99 -9.10
N TYR A 61 5.40 -7.40 -7.93
CA TYR A 61 5.35 -5.95 -7.72
C TYR A 61 6.09 -5.10 -8.76
N LYS A 62 7.25 -5.58 -9.23
CA LYS A 62 8.06 -4.86 -10.21
C LYS A 62 7.33 -4.68 -11.54
N GLU A 63 6.55 -5.67 -11.95
CA GLU A 63 5.81 -5.62 -13.20
C GLU A 63 4.61 -4.68 -13.06
N TYR A 64 3.84 -4.84 -11.98
CA TYR A 64 2.75 -3.93 -11.62
C TYR A 64 3.22 -2.47 -11.60
N GLU A 65 4.37 -2.18 -10.97
CA GLU A 65 4.88 -0.80 -10.90
C GLU A 65 5.37 -0.31 -12.27
N ARG A 66 5.91 -1.19 -13.13
CA ARG A 66 6.27 -0.83 -14.51
C ARG A 66 5.04 -0.42 -15.30
N GLU A 67 4.01 -1.27 -15.32
CA GLU A 67 2.76 -1.03 -16.04
C GLU A 67 2.06 0.24 -15.53
N ARG A 68 2.01 0.42 -14.20
CA ARG A 68 1.47 1.62 -13.58
C ARG A 68 2.18 2.90 -14.05
N GLN A 69 3.51 2.87 -14.13
CA GLN A 69 4.29 4.03 -14.58
C GLN A 69 4.12 4.30 -16.08
N GLU A 70 3.91 3.26 -16.89
CA GLU A 70 3.60 3.40 -18.31
C GLU A 70 2.25 4.11 -18.50
N LEU A 71 1.20 3.67 -17.79
CA LEU A 71 -0.13 4.31 -17.84
C LEU A 71 -0.06 5.79 -17.44
N LEU A 72 0.65 6.13 -16.35
CA LEU A 72 0.79 7.52 -15.92
C LEU A 72 1.52 8.41 -16.93
N ARG A 73 2.45 7.84 -17.72
CA ARG A 73 3.15 8.57 -18.78
C ARG A 73 2.25 8.76 -20.00
N GLU A 74 1.48 7.74 -20.37
CA GLU A 74 0.49 7.85 -21.45
C GLU A 74 -0.59 8.88 -21.12
N GLU A 75 -1.10 8.89 -19.89
CA GLU A 75 -2.04 9.91 -19.41
C GLU A 75 -1.45 11.33 -19.48
N ALA A 76 -0.16 11.48 -19.19
CA ALA A 76 0.54 12.77 -19.25
C ALA A 76 0.85 13.24 -20.69
N ASP A 77 1.00 12.33 -21.66
CA ASP A 77 1.23 12.65 -23.08
C ASP A 77 -0.07 12.99 -23.82
N ASN A 78 -1.19 12.41 -23.38
CA ASN A 78 -2.51 12.62 -23.98
C ASN A 78 -3.26 13.85 -23.45
N GLY A 79 -2.66 14.63 -22.54
CA GLY A 79 -3.25 15.83 -21.91
C GLY A 79 -2.55 17.12 -22.30
#